data_AF-A0A915UCE1-F1
#
_entry.id   AF-A0A915UCE1-F1
#
_cell.length_a   1.000
_cell.length_b   1.000
_cell.length_c   1.000
_cell.angle_alpha   90.00
_cell.angle_beta   90.00
_cell.angle_gamma   90.00
#
_symmetry.space_group_name_H-M   'P 1'
#
loop_
_entity.id
_entity.type
_entity.pdbx_description
1 polymer ?
#
loop_
_entity_poly.entity_id
_entity_poly.type
_entity_poly.pdbx_seq_one_letter_code
_entity_poly.pdbx_strand_id
1 'polypeptide(L)'
;MLTSAYRKSGARASLATVCVAGFSLVGLAADWPAFTPGRWQIDRTMETGGRTPEKVSRTECLDPTAEHRSQREILTRAGCQFSPVSQSGTTYRFTATCKMAGTTSTSTSVLEVRSAEAYTIIIDSVTNGAKSHEVLTARRLGACAK
;
A
#
# COMPACT_ATOMS: atom_id res chain seq x y z
N MET A 1 18.57 -85.32 -5.91
CA MET A 1 19.70 -85.38 -4.96
C MET A 1 19.89 -83.99 -4.37
N LEU A 2 20.06 -83.94 -3.05
CA LEU A 2 20.08 -82.75 -2.19
C LEU A 2 21.20 -81.75 -2.57
N THR A 3 20.99 -80.45 -2.36
CA THR A 3 21.60 -79.71 -1.22
C THR A 3 21.20 -78.22 -1.21
N SER A 4 20.98 -77.75 0.01
CA SER A 4 20.69 -76.37 0.42
C SER A 4 21.96 -75.52 0.46
N ALA A 5 21.87 -74.23 0.13
CA ALA A 5 22.69 -73.19 0.74
C ALA A 5 22.05 -71.80 0.62
N TYR A 6 21.63 -71.28 1.78
CA TYR A 6 21.25 -69.90 2.04
C TYR A 6 22.47 -68.96 1.94
N ARG A 7 22.34 -67.77 1.34
CA ARG A 7 23.11 -66.59 1.78
C ARG A 7 22.34 -65.28 1.56
N LYS A 8 22.00 -64.65 2.69
CA LYS A 8 21.44 -63.29 2.83
C LYS A 8 22.44 -62.23 2.36
N SER A 9 21.94 -61.14 1.78
CA SER A 9 22.37 -59.72 1.93
C SER A 9 21.80 -58.93 0.75
N GLY A 10 21.12 -57.80 0.84
CA GLY A 10 20.70 -56.94 1.93
C GLY A 10 20.00 -55.77 1.23
N ALA A 11 18.71 -55.58 1.49
CA ALA A 11 17.93 -54.51 0.91
C ALA A 11 18.39 -53.16 1.45
N ARG A 12 18.76 -52.23 0.57
CA ARG A 12 18.83 -50.79 0.89
C ARG A 12 17.67 -50.11 0.18
N ALA A 13 16.53 -50.08 0.86
CA ALA A 13 15.42 -49.21 0.52
C ALA A 13 15.80 -47.78 0.91
N SER A 14 16.07 -46.93 -0.07
CA SER A 14 16.24 -45.50 0.16
C SER A 14 14.85 -44.87 0.29
N LEU A 15 14.44 -44.56 1.53
CA LEU A 15 13.30 -43.69 1.81
C LEU A 15 13.68 -42.24 1.43
N ALA A 16 13.12 -41.74 0.33
CA ALA A 16 13.15 -40.32 0.01
C ALA A 16 12.06 -39.60 0.81
N THR A 17 12.43 -39.00 1.94
CA THR A 17 11.57 -38.09 2.71
C THR A 17 11.36 -36.81 1.90
N VAL A 18 10.16 -36.63 1.35
CA VAL A 18 9.74 -35.38 0.70
C VAL A 18 9.38 -34.38 1.80
N CYS A 19 10.31 -33.47 2.14
CA CYS A 19 10.03 -32.30 2.95
C CYS A 19 9.22 -31.30 2.10
N VAL A 20 7.90 -31.31 2.21
CA VAL A 20 7.05 -30.22 1.70
C VAL A 20 7.27 -29.01 2.61
N ALA A 21 8.23 -28.16 2.23
CA ALA A 21 8.41 -26.86 2.86
C ALA A 21 7.22 -25.97 2.49
N GLY A 22 6.36 -25.69 3.48
CA GLY A 22 5.31 -24.69 3.36
C GLY A 22 5.95 -23.32 3.15
N PHE A 23 5.86 -22.79 1.93
CA PHE A 23 6.13 -21.38 1.66
C PHE A 23 5.02 -20.56 2.33
N SER A 24 5.22 -20.17 3.59
CA SER A 24 4.50 -19.06 4.18
C SER A 24 4.86 -17.82 3.35
N LEU A 25 3.94 -17.38 2.49
CA LEU A 25 4.00 -16.07 1.84
C LEU A 25 3.86 -15.00 2.93
N VAL A 26 4.96 -14.69 3.60
CA VAL A 26 5.08 -13.44 4.34
C VAL A 26 5.06 -12.35 3.27
N GLY A 27 3.88 -11.78 3.02
CA GLY A 27 3.73 -10.66 2.11
C GLY A 27 4.58 -9.50 2.61
N LEU A 28 5.69 -9.23 1.93
CA LEU A 28 6.50 -8.04 2.16
C LEU A 28 5.65 -6.82 1.83
N ALA A 29 5.80 -5.76 2.61
CA ALA A 29 5.20 -4.47 2.29
C ALA A 29 5.68 -4.04 0.89
N ALA A 30 4.77 -3.58 0.04
CA ALA A 30 5.14 -3.05 -1.26
C ALA A 30 5.82 -1.69 -1.10
N ASP A 31 6.77 -1.40 -1.98
CA ASP A 31 7.35 -0.07 -2.10
C ASP A 31 6.31 0.92 -2.61
N TRP A 32 6.41 2.18 -2.16
CA TRP A 32 5.54 3.25 -2.66
C TRP A 32 5.87 3.56 -4.13
N PRO A 33 4.89 3.90 -4.99
CA PRO A 33 5.14 4.22 -6.39
C PRO A 33 6.05 5.45 -6.54
N ALA A 34 6.93 5.41 -7.54
CA ALA A 34 7.77 6.53 -7.93
C ALA A 34 7.07 7.38 -9.00
N PHE A 35 6.93 8.68 -8.71
CA PHE A 35 6.37 9.69 -9.62
C PHE A 35 7.46 10.66 -10.08
N THR A 36 7.28 11.24 -11.27
CA THR A 36 8.22 12.21 -11.83
C THR A 36 8.07 13.57 -11.13
N PRO A 37 9.14 14.13 -10.53
CA PRO A 37 9.09 15.47 -9.96
C PRO A 37 8.77 16.54 -11.00
N GLY A 38 8.13 17.63 -10.57
CA GLY A 38 7.82 18.75 -11.46
C GLY A 38 6.70 19.64 -10.95
N ARG A 39 6.07 20.36 -11.88
CA ARG A 39 4.87 21.14 -11.59
C ARG A 39 3.65 20.25 -11.71
N TRP A 40 2.87 20.13 -10.65
CA TRP A 40 1.71 19.26 -10.55
C TRP A 40 0.44 20.06 -10.33
N GLN A 41 -0.63 19.67 -11.02
CA GLN A 41 -2.00 20.06 -10.72
C GLN A 41 -2.60 18.99 -9.80
N ILE A 42 -3.18 19.42 -8.68
CA ILE A 42 -3.84 18.56 -7.71
C ILE A 42 -5.24 19.11 -7.49
N ASP A 43 -6.24 18.27 -7.77
CA ASP A 43 -7.64 18.55 -7.52
C ASP A 43 -8.15 17.58 -6.47
N ARG A 44 -8.78 18.11 -5.42
CA ARG A 44 -9.27 17.37 -4.26
C ARG A 44 -10.73 17.71 -4.05
N THR A 45 -11.57 16.69 -3.93
CA THR A 45 -12.97 16.82 -3.52
C THR A 45 -13.15 16.07 -2.20
N MET A 46 -13.75 16.71 -1.20
CA MET A 46 -14.02 16.15 0.12
C MET A 46 -15.51 16.21 0.43
N GLU A 47 -16.08 15.07 0.78
CA GLU A 47 -17.47 14.93 1.18
C GLU A 47 -17.51 14.46 2.63
N THR A 48 -18.25 15.15 3.50
CA THR A 48 -18.39 14.76 4.92
C THR A 48 -19.84 14.89 5.35
N GLY A 49 -20.42 13.80 5.86
CA GLY A 49 -21.72 13.84 6.55
C GLY A 49 -22.88 14.47 5.77
N GLY A 50 -22.97 14.25 4.45
CA GLY A 50 -24.07 14.75 3.61
C GLY A 50 -24.07 16.26 3.34
N ARG A 51 -22.97 16.95 3.68
CA ARG A 51 -22.76 18.37 3.34
C ARG A 51 -22.36 18.51 1.88
N THR A 52 -22.50 19.72 1.34
CA THR A 52 -21.98 20.07 0.01
C THR A 52 -20.49 19.71 -0.09
N PRO A 53 -20.07 18.98 -1.14
CA PRO A 53 -18.67 18.64 -1.34
C PRO A 53 -17.78 19.89 -1.39
N GLU A 54 -16.71 19.90 -0.61
CA GLU A 54 -15.67 20.92 -0.68
C GLU A 54 -14.69 20.55 -1.79
N LYS A 55 -14.35 21.51 -2.65
CA LYS A 55 -13.39 21.33 -3.73
C LYS A 55 -12.22 22.27 -3.56
N VAL A 56 -11.02 21.69 -3.54
CA VAL A 56 -9.76 22.43 -3.46
C VAL A 56 -8.92 22.04 -4.67
N SER A 57 -8.37 23.05 -5.34
CA SER A 57 -7.51 22.88 -6.49
C SER A 57 -6.23 23.67 -6.27
N ARG A 58 -5.07 23.05 -6.52
CA ARG A 58 -3.79 23.73 -6.44
C ARG A 58 -2.84 23.27 -7.52
N THR A 59 -2.02 24.20 -7.99
CA THR A 59 -0.85 23.91 -8.81
C THR A 59 0.40 24.22 -7.99
N GLU A 60 1.33 23.29 -7.88
CA GLU A 60 2.58 23.53 -7.17
C GLU A 60 3.74 22.69 -7.71
N CYS A 61 4.94 23.03 -7.29
CA CYS A 61 6.15 22.28 -7.61
C CYS A 61 6.48 21.29 -6.50
N LEU A 62 6.47 19.99 -6.82
CA LEU A 62 6.74 18.94 -5.84
C LEU A 62 7.28 17.65 -6.47
N ASP A 63 7.81 16.80 -5.60
CA ASP A 63 8.03 15.38 -5.84
C ASP A 63 6.93 14.61 -5.07
N PRO A 64 5.92 14.03 -5.76
CA PRO A 64 4.82 13.36 -5.08
C PRO A 64 5.28 12.16 -4.24
N THR A 65 6.36 11.50 -4.65
CA THR A 65 6.92 10.35 -3.92
C THR A 65 7.49 10.80 -2.58
N ALA A 66 8.29 11.86 -2.60
CA ALA A 66 8.88 12.44 -1.40
C ALA A 66 7.82 13.06 -0.49
N GLU A 67 6.83 13.76 -1.07
CA GLU A 67 5.76 14.40 -0.31
C GLU A 67 4.90 13.37 0.43
N HIS A 68 4.51 12.27 -0.22
CA HIS A 68 3.77 11.19 0.45
C HIS A 68 4.55 10.55 1.60
N ARG A 69 5.87 10.37 1.44
CA ARG A 69 6.73 9.86 2.50
C ARG A 69 6.79 10.84 3.67
N SER A 70 7.07 12.12 3.39
CA SER A 70 7.12 13.20 4.38
C SER A 70 5.80 13.31 5.16
N GLN A 71 4.67 13.35 4.44
CA GLN A 71 3.35 13.42 5.05
C GLN A 71 3.08 12.22 5.98
N ARG A 72 3.43 11.00 5.54
CA ARG A 72 3.27 9.79 6.37
C ARG A 72 4.12 9.88 7.64
N GLU A 73 5.35 10.35 7.55
CA GLU A 73 6.24 10.51 8.70
C GLU A 73 5.72 11.57 9.69
N ILE A 74 5.25 12.72 9.18
CA ILE A 74 4.63 13.77 9.98
C ILE A 74 3.40 13.22 10.71
N LEU A 75 2.50 12.54 9.99
CA LEU A 75 1.30 11.95 10.57
C LEU A 75 1.63 10.85 11.58
N THR A 76 2.67 10.05 11.33
CA THR A 76 3.13 9.04 12.28
C THR A 76 3.59 9.69 13.58
N ARG A 77 4.39 10.75 13.49
CA ARG A 77 4.80 11.53 14.68
C ARG A 77 3.62 12.17 15.41
N ALA A 78 2.58 12.56 14.67
CA ALA A 78 1.36 13.14 15.25
C ALA A 78 0.45 12.10 15.93
N GLY A 79 0.68 10.80 15.77
CA GLY A 79 -0.09 9.74 16.42
C GLY A 79 -0.87 8.83 15.48
N CYS A 80 -0.57 8.85 14.18
CA CYS A 80 -1.09 7.89 13.22
C CYS A 80 -0.26 6.60 13.16
N GLN A 81 -0.93 5.47 13.00
CA GLN A 81 -0.34 4.18 12.67
C GLN A 81 -0.86 3.75 11.30
N PHE A 82 0.06 3.35 10.41
CA PHE A 82 -0.27 2.92 9.04
C PHE A 82 -0.11 1.41 8.91
N SER A 83 -0.97 0.77 8.12
CA SER A 83 -0.72 -0.60 7.68
C SER A 83 0.48 -0.65 6.73
N PRO A 84 1.10 -1.82 6.55
CA PRO A 84 1.91 -2.09 5.37
C PRO A 84 1.15 -1.72 4.10
N VAL A 85 1.86 -1.18 3.10
CA VAL A 85 1.28 -0.92 1.78
C VAL A 85 1.18 -2.25 1.06
N SER A 86 0.00 -2.52 0.51
CA SER A 86 -0.25 -3.65 -0.40
C SER A 86 -0.36 -3.12 -1.82
N GLN A 87 0.15 -3.88 -2.79
CA GLN A 87 0.06 -3.54 -4.20
C GLN A 87 -0.60 -4.68 -4.97
N SER A 88 -1.48 -4.33 -5.91
CA SER A 88 -2.05 -5.23 -6.90
C SER A 88 -2.09 -4.52 -8.25
N GLY A 89 -1.18 -4.89 -9.16
CA GLY A 89 -0.99 -4.18 -10.42
C GLY A 89 -0.59 -2.72 -10.19
N THR A 90 -1.39 -1.78 -10.70
CA THR A 90 -1.19 -0.33 -10.55
C THR A 90 -1.91 0.26 -9.34
N THR A 91 -2.57 -0.57 -8.52
CA THR A 91 -3.31 -0.12 -7.34
C THR A 91 -2.53 -0.42 -6.07
N TYR A 92 -2.43 0.59 -5.21
CA TYR A 92 -1.81 0.55 -3.89
C TYR A 92 -2.87 0.79 -2.83
N ARG A 93 -2.85 0.00 -1.76
CA ARG A 93 -3.82 0.10 -0.67
C ARG A 93 -3.14 0.04 0.69
N PHE A 94 -3.57 0.92 1.57
CA PHE A 94 -3.16 0.94 2.97
C PHE A 94 -4.28 1.54 3.83
N THR A 95 -4.21 1.30 5.12
CA THR A 95 -5.09 1.93 6.10
C THR A 95 -4.28 2.79 7.07
N ALA A 96 -4.95 3.75 7.71
CA ALA A 96 -4.39 4.50 8.81
C ALA A 96 -5.36 4.51 9.99
N THR A 97 -4.84 4.41 11.21
CA THR A 97 -5.57 4.74 12.43
C THR A 97 -4.84 5.89 13.10
N CYS A 98 -5.51 7.01 13.30
CA CYS A 98 -4.92 8.19 13.93
C CYS A 98 -5.60 8.49 15.26
N LYS A 99 -4.81 8.67 16.30
CA LYS A 99 -5.27 9.10 17.63
C LYS A 99 -4.65 10.44 17.95
N MET A 100 -5.38 11.52 17.69
CA MET A 100 -4.88 12.90 17.77
C MET A 100 -5.88 13.77 18.52
N ALA A 101 -5.42 14.59 19.47
CA ALA A 101 -6.24 15.56 20.21
C ALA A 101 -7.56 14.97 20.76
N GLY A 102 -7.51 13.76 21.33
CA GLY A 102 -8.69 13.07 21.89
C GLY A 102 -9.67 12.50 20.86
N THR A 103 -9.38 12.63 19.56
CA THR A 103 -10.17 12.08 18.47
C THR A 103 -9.48 10.86 17.88
N THR A 104 -10.26 9.81 17.59
CA THR A 104 -9.80 8.66 16.79
C THR A 104 -10.42 8.72 15.41
N SER A 105 -9.57 8.64 14.39
CA SER A 105 -9.99 8.45 13.01
C SER A 105 -9.39 7.18 12.42
N THR A 106 -10.13 6.56 11.52
CA THR A 106 -9.64 5.43 10.71
C THR A 106 -9.86 5.75 9.25
N SER A 107 -8.94 5.36 8.39
CA SER A 107 -9.08 5.55 6.95
C SER A 107 -8.61 4.34 6.16
N THR A 108 -9.20 4.15 4.99
CA THR A 108 -8.70 3.27 3.93
C THR A 108 -8.35 4.15 2.74
N SER A 109 -7.12 4.02 2.25
CA SER A 109 -6.63 4.74 1.09
C SER A 109 -6.36 3.79 -0.05
N VAL A 110 -6.82 4.18 -1.24
CA VAL A 110 -6.59 3.47 -2.50
C VAL A 110 -5.95 4.44 -3.47
N LEU A 111 -4.68 4.21 -3.79
CA LEU A 111 -3.98 4.94 -4.83
C LEU A 111 -3.98 4.10 -6.10
N GLU A 112 -4.35 4.69 -7.22
CA GLU A 112 -4.27 4.06 -8.53
C GLU A 112 -3.34 4.86 -9.44
N VAL A 113 -2.22 4.25 -9.80
CA VAL A 113 -1.22 4.82 -10.68
C VAL A 113 -1.73 4.74 -12.12
N ARG A 114 -1.85 5.89 -12.78
CA ARG A 114 -2.16 5.95 -14.23
C ARG A 114 -0.88 6.01 -15.05
N SER A 115 0.13 6.72 -14.56
CA SER A 115 1.49 6.77 -15.09
C SER A 115 2.43 7.36 -14.04
N ALA A 116 3.72 7.51 -14.35
CA ALA A 116 4.66 8.28 -13.52
C ALA A 116 4.27 9.77 -13.38
N GLU A 117 3.34 10.26 -14.21
CA GLU A 117 2.91 11.66 -14.27
C GLU A 117 1.43 11.86 -13.90
N ALA A 118 0.72 10.80 -13.49
CA ALA A 118 -0.68 10.91 -13.09
C ALA A 118 -1.12 9.80 -12.14
N TYR A 119 -1.91 10.15 -11.13
CA TYR A 119 -2.52 9.20 -10.20
C TYR A 119 -3.82 9.73 -9.61
N THR A 120 -4.60 8.81 -9.05
CA THR A 120 -5.79 9.11 -8.25
C THR A 120 -5.65 8.48 -6.88
N ILE A 121 -6.09 9.18 -5.84
CA ILE A 121 -6.22 8.62 -4.50
C ILE A 121 -7.67 8.78 -4.06
N ILE A 122 -8.25 7.68 -3.59
CA ILE A 122 -9.53 7.68 -2.91
C ILE A 122 -9.26 7.39 -1.44
N ILE A 123 -9.83 8.20 -0.56
CA ILE A 123 -9.71 8.03 0.89
C ILE A 123 -11.12 8.01 1.48
N ASP A 124 -11.48 6.87 2.05
CA ASP A 124 -12.67 6.75 2.89
C ASP A 124 -12.23 6.80 4.35
N SER A 125 -12.86 7.64 5.15
CA SER A 125 -12.52 7.76 6.57
C SER A 125 -13.74 7.80 7.49
N VAL A 126 -13.52 7.39 8.74
CA VAL A 126 -14.49 7.52 9.82
C VAL A 126 -13.81 8.24 10.97
N THR A 127 -14.37 9.38 11.38
CA THR A 127 -13.91 10.19 12.51
C THR A 127 -15.08 10.41 13.46
N ASN A 128 -14.98 9.93 14.71
CA ASN A 128 -16.06 10.02 15.70
C ASN A 128 -17.45 9.57 15.17
N GLY A 129 -17.46 8.53 14.32
CA GLY A 129 -18.68 8.00 13.68
C GLY A 129 -19.13 8.72 12.40
N ALA A 130 -18.61 9.92 12.11
CA ALA A 130 -18.88 10.62 10.86
C ALA A 130 -18.03 10.05 9.73
N LYS A 131 -18.67 9.69 8.61
CA LYS A 131 -17.99 9.22 7.39
C LYS A 131 -17.58 10.40 6.52
N SER A 132 -16.40 10.31 5.94
CA SER A 132 -15.98 11.16 4.83
C SER A 132 -15.51 10.33 3.64
N HIS A 133 -15.68 10.90 2.46
CA HIS A 133 -15.17 10.39 1.20
C HIS A 133 -14.35 11.48 0.53
N GLU A 134 -13.15 11.13 0.09
CA GLU A 134 -12.26 12.06 -0.56
C GLU A 134 -11.72 11.45 -1.85
N VAL A 135 -11.72 12.27 -2.90
CA VAL A 135 -11.10 11.95 -4.18
C VAL A 135 -10.06 13.01 -4.50
N LEU A 136 -8.81 12.58 -4.68
CA LEU A 136 -7.71 13.40 -5.13
C LEU A 136 -7.24 12.90 -6.50
N THR A 137 -7.16 13.80 -7.48
CA THR A 137 -6.53 13.54 -8.77
C THR A 137 -5.32 14.43 -8.94
N ALA A 138 -4.20 13.84 -9.34
CA ALA A 138 -2.94 14.55 -9.55
C ALA A 138 -2.43 14.31 -10.96
N ARG A 139 -1.98 15.37 -11.63
CA ARG A 139 -1.37 15.31 -12.97
C ARG A 139 -0.19 16.27 -13.09
N ARG A 140 0.91 15.79 -13.66
CA ARG A 140 2.08 16.61 -13.97
C ARG A 140 1.78 17.53 -15.16
N LEU A 141 2.14 18.80 -15.02
CA LEU A 141 2.02 19.85 -16.03
C LEU A 141 3.35 20.13 -16.74
N GLY A 142 4.45 19.56 -16.26
CA GLY A 142 5.79 19.71 -16.82
C GLY A 142 6.84 19.92 -15.74
N ALA A 143 8.01 20.43 -16.14
CA ALA A 143 9.06 20.82 -15.21
C ALA A 143 8.64 22.05 -14.38
N CYS A 144 9.27 22.20 -13.22
CA CYS A 144 9.21 23.46 -12.48
C CYS A 144 9.93 24.57 -13.23
N ALA A 145 9.42 25.80 -13.08
CA ALA A 145 10.21 26.97 -13.45
C ALA A 145 11.46 27.02 -12.56
N LYS A 146 12.56 27.51 -13.12
CA LYS A 146 13.79 27.78 -12.37
C LYS A 146 13.67 29.09 -11.59
#